data_AF-A0A536UXC9-F1
#
_entry.id   AF-A0A536UXC9-F1
#
_cell.length_a   1.000
_cell.length_b   1.000
_cell.length_c   1.000
_cell.angle_alpha   90.00
_cell.angle_beta   90.00
_cell.angle_gamma   90.00
#
_symmetry.space_group_name_H-M   'P 1'
#
loop_
_entity.id
_entity.type
_entity.pdbx_description
1 polymer ?
#
loop_
_entity_poly.entity_id
_entity_poly.type
_entity_poly.pdbx_seq_one_letter_code
_entity_poly.pdbx_strand_id
1 'polypeptide(L)'
;PELSLQLQTWCFPVVGCVGYRGYFDRARADAEAAELRKQGLEVGVYGVPAYSTLGWLNWLGGDPLLNTFIRYPEGELARLIFHELAHQVAYAKGDTLFNESFATSVEQIGGRMWLQQHADAKAREEYARYDGRRREFRALTWRYRGRLEALYRGPASDADKRDAKAKLMAELRADYETLKATSWGGYTGYDEWFKNANNASFGVLAAYSELVPDFERLFEREGRDFARFYAEVKRLAALPKDERHATLKANPVSE
;
A
#
# COMPACT_ATOMS: atom_id res chain seq x y z
N PRO A 1 -2.42 17.85 -5.44
CA PRO A 1 -1.70 19.12 -5.74
C PRO A 1 -0.17 18.91 -5.74
N GLU A 2 0.59 19.78 -6.40
CA GLU A 2 2.05 19.63 -6.55
C GLU A 2 2.86 19.73 -5.24
N LEU A 3 2.32 20.38 -4.21
CA LEU A 3 2.96 20.53 -2.88
C LEU A 3 2.12 19.89 -1.76
N SER A 4 1.49 18.76 -2.06
CA SER A 4 0.72 17.98 -1.09
C SER A 4 0.83 16.49 -1.38
N LEU A 5 0.88 15.69 -0.32
CA LEU A 5 0.82 14.22 -0.36
C LEU A 5 -0.59 13.67 -0.12
N GLN A 6 -1.58 14.55 0.02
CA GLN A 6 -2.97 14.16 0.19
C GLN A 6 -3.54 13.68 -1.15
N LEU A 7 -4.07 12.45 -1.15
CA LEU A 7 -4.73 11.88 -2.32
C LEU A 7 -6.06 12.59 -2.58
N GLN A 8 -6.35 12.81 -3.86
CA GLN A 8 -7.71 13.07 -4.31
C GLN A 8 -8.57 11.84 -4.03
N THR A 9 -9.82 12.05 -3.64
CA THR A 9 -10.76 10.97 -3.36
C THR A 9 -11.93 10.95 -4.33
N TRP A 10 -12.40 9.75 -4.63
CA TRP A 10 -13.63 9.49 -5.39
C TRP A 10 -14.62 8.76 -4.50
N CYS A 11 -15.82 9.29 -4.35
CA CYS A 11 -16.84 8.73 -3.46
C CYS A 11 -17.89 7.94 -4.24
N PHE A 12 -18.15 6.73 -3.78
CA PHE A 12 -19.14 5.83 -4.34
C PHE A 12 -20.16 5.43 -3.25
N PRO A 13 -21.43 5.17 -3.60
CA PRO A 13 -22.48 4.89 -2.62
C PRO A 13 -22.16 3.73 -1.67
N VAL A 14 -21.52 2.68 -2.20
CA VAL A 14 -21.25 1.44 -1.49
C VAL A 14 -19.90 1.48 -0.76
N VAL A 15 -18.79 1.64 -1.49
CA VAL A 15 -17.42 1.57 -0.94
C VAL A 15 -17.00 2.83 -0.16
N GLY A 16 -17.74 3.93 -0.29
CA GLY A 16 -17.37 5.23 0.28
C GLY A 16 -16.30 5.91 -0.59
N CYS A 17 -15.47 6.75 0.04
CA CYS A 17 -14.45 7.51 -0.66
C CYS A 17 -13.12 6.75 -0.71
N VAL A 18 -12.55 6.61 -1.90
CA VAL A 18 -11.27 5.92 -2.15
C VAL A 18 -10.23 6.87 -2.75
N GLY A 19 -8.96 6.69 -2.38
CA GLY A 19 -7.84 7.53 -2.82
C GLY A 19 -7.27 7.21 -4.21
N TYR A 20 -7.91 6.29 -4.94
CA TYR A 20 -7.55 5.89 -6.30
C TYR A 20 -8.79 5.54 -7.10
N ARG A 21 -8.67 5.51 -8.43
CA ARG A 21 -9.75 5.13 -9.34
C ARG A 21 -9.25 4.11 -10.36
N GLY A 22 -9.90 2.95 -10.40
CA GLY A 22 -9.59 1.87 -11.33
C GLY A 22 -10.28 2.03 -12.68
N TYR A 23 -9.62 1.56 -13.74
CA TYR A 23 -10.15 1.51 -15.10
C TYR A 23 -9.75 0.18 -15.75
N PHE A 24 -10.70 -0.45 -16.46
CA PHE A 24 -10.41 -1.64 -17.28
C PHE A 24 -9.79 -1.29 -18.64
N ASP A 25 -9.94 -0.03 -19.08
CA ASP A 25 -9.39 0.50 -20.33
C ASP A 25 -8.34 1.56 -20.01
N ARG A 26 -7.10 1.34 -20.46
CA ARG A 26 -5.99 2.26 -20.23
C ARG A 26 -6.20 3.62 -20.88
N ALA A 27 -6.79 3.69 -22.08
CA ALA A 27 -7.03 4.96 -22.75
C ALA A 27 -7.99 5.86 -21.94
N ARG A 28 -8.96 5.25 -21.25
CA ARG A 28 -9.84 5.98 -20.32
C ARG A 28 -9.10 6.47 -19.07
N ALA A 29 -8.19 5.66 -18.52
CA ALA A 29 -7.33 6.08 -17.41
C ALA A 29 -6.42 7.26 -17.81
N ASP A 30 -5.81 7.18 -18.98
CA ASP A 30 -4.93 8.24 -19.50
C ASP A 30 -5.69 9.54 -19.78
N ALA A 31 -6.93 9.45 -20.30
CA ALA A 31 -7.80 10.60 -20.53
C ALA A 31 -8.19 11.31 -19.22
N GLU A 32 -8.61 10.55 -18.20
CA GLU A 32 -8.87 11.12 -16.86
C GLU A 32 -7.60 11.76 -16.28
N ALA A 33 -6.46 11.07 -16.38
CA ALA A 33 -5.20 11.58 -15.85
C ALA A 33 -4.79 12.89 -16.52
N ALA A 34 -5.03 13.05 -17.82
CA ALA A 34 -4.80 14.31 -18.52
C ALA A 34 -5.68 15.44 -17.97
N GLU A 35 -6.95 15.17 -17.68
CA GLU A 35 -7.88 16.17 -17.14
C GLU A 35 -7.51 16.59 -15.71
N LEU A 36 -7.18 15.64 -14.85
CA LEU A 36 -6.74 15.91 -13.48
C LEU A 36 -5.44 16.74 -13.45
N ARG A 37 -4.52 16.51 -14.38
CA ARG A 37 -3.29 17.32 -14.52
C ARG A 37 -3.59 18.78 -14.87
N LYS A 38 -4.60 19.05 -15.71
CA LYS A 38 -5.04 20.43 -16.01
C LYS A 38 -5.57 21.16 -14.77
N GLN A 39 -6.05 20.41 -13.78
CA GLN A 39 -6.50 20.94 -12.49
C GLN A 39 -5.34 21.18 -11.50
N GLY A 40 -4.08 21.04 -11.94
CA GLY A 40 -2.89 21.25 -11.09
C GLY A 40 -2.57 20.07 -10.17
N LEU A 41 -3.09 18.88 -10.47
CA LEU A 41 -2.80 17.67 -9.71
C LEU A 41 -1.64 16.91 -10.32
N GLU A 42 -0.80 16.33 -9.45
CA GLU A 42 0.11 15.28 -9.86
C GLU A 42 -0.64 13.96 -9.94
N VAL A 43 -0.46 13.23 -11.04
CA VAL A 43 -1.21 12.02 -11.34
C VAL A 43 -0.27 10.93 -11.81
N GLY A 44 -0.39 9.74 -11.20
CA GLY A 44 0.24 8.51 -11.66
C GLY A 44 -0.79 7.58 -12.29
N VAL A 45 -0.42 6.93 -13.39
CA VAL A 45 -1.19 5.84 -14.01
C VAL A 45 -0.29 4.61 -14.01
N TYR A 46 -0.75 3.52 -13.42
CA TYR A 46 0.00 2.27 -13.33
C TYR A 46 -0.96 1.08 -13.41
N GLY A 47 -0.45 -0.06 -13.88
CA GLY A 47 -1.22 -1.30 -13.90
C GLY A 47 -1.29 -1.92 -12.52
N VAL A 48 -2.46 -2.42 -12.14
CA VAL A 48 -2.65 -3.26 -10.94
C VAL A 48 -2.87 -4.71 -11.39
N PRO A 49 -2.20 -5.68 -10.75
CA PRO A 49 -2.29 -7.07 -11.19
C PRO A 49 -3.61 -7.74 -10.77
N ALA A 50 -4.22 -7.28 -9.67
CA ALA A 50 -5.44 -7.81 -9.08
C ALA A 50 -6.39 -6.67 -8.67
N TYR A 51 -7.66 -7.02 -8.47
CA TYR A 51 -8.68 -6.17 -7.86
C TYR A 51 -9.64 -7.05 -7.04
N SER A 52 -10.21 -6.50 -5.97
CA SER A 52 -11.22 -7.18 -5.15
C SER A 52 -12.58 -6.49 -5.24
N THR A 53 -13.62 -7.31 -5.17
CA THR A 53 -15.03 -6.96 -5.03
C THR A 53 -15.46 -6.91 -3.56
N LEU A 54 -14.51 -7.07 -2.63
CA LEU A 54 -14.73 -7.15 -1.18
C LEU A 54 -15.68 -8.29 -0.79
N GLY A 55 -15.77 -9.35 -1.61
CA GLY A 55 -16.68 -10.47 -1.43
C GLY A 55 -18.14 -10.22 -1.82
N TRP A 56 -18.48 -9.03 -2.33
CA TRP A 56 -19.86 -8.67 -2.73
C TRP A 56 -20.36 -9.50 -3.91
N LEU A 57 -19.44 -10.03 -4.72
CA LEU A 57 -19.73 -10.90 -5.86
C LEU A 57 -19.42 -12.37 -5.57
N ASN A 58 -19.30 -12.81 -4.31
CA ASN A 58 -19.07 -14.22 -3.97
C ASN A 58 -20.13 -15.16 -4.56
N TRP A 59 -21.39 -14.71 -4.64
CA TRP A 59 -22.48 -15.45 -5.28
C TRP A 59 -22.37 -15.52 -6.83
N LEU A 60 -21.50 -14.70 -7.42
CA LEU A 60 -21.15 -14.64 -8.86
C LEU A 60 -19.75 -15.20 -9.15
N GLY A 61 -19.14 -15.93 -8.20
CA GLY A 61 -17.81 -16.53 -8.37
C GLY A 61 -16.67 -15.81 -7.64
N GLY A 62 -16.96 -14.74 -6.91
CA GLY A 62 -16.00 -14.02 -6.06
C GLY A 62 -14.97 -13.20 -6.83
N ASP A 63 -13.87 -12.87 -6.17
CA ASP A 63 -12.77 -12.12 -6.77
C ASP A 63 -12.02 -13.00 -7.79
N PRO A 64 -11.82 -12.53 -9.04
CA PRO A 64 -11.30 -13.38 -10.09
C PRO A 64 -9.82 -13.71 -9.89
N LEU A 65 -9.46 -14.98 -10.05
CA LEU A 65 -8.06 -15.41 -10.20
C LEU A 65 -7.58 -15.12 -11.63
N LEU A 66 -6.97 -13.95 -11.83
CA LEU A 66 -6.56 -13.49 -13.15
C LEU A 66 -5.25 -14.15 -13.59
N ASN A 67 -5.11 -14.37 -14.90
CA ASN A 67 -3.89 -14.88 -15.51
C ASN A 67 -2.66 -13.98 -15.27
N THR A 68 -2.88 -12.73 -14.89
CA THR A 68 -1.88 -11.70 -14.57
C THR A 68 -1.11 -11.96 -13.28
N PHE A 69 -1.66 -12.74 -12.33
CA PHE A 69 -1.01 -13.03 -11.04
C PHE A 69 -0.98 -14.51 -10.66
N ILE A 70 -1.80 -15.36 -11.29
CA ILE A 70 -1.84 -16.79 -10.96
C ILE A 70 -0.52 -17.53 -11.22
N ARG A 71 0.39 -16.93 -12.00
CA ARG A 71 1.72 -17.46 -12.32
C ARG A 71 2.83 -16.84 -11.46
N TYR A 72 2.48 -16.07 -10.44
CA TYR A 72 3.47 -15.51 -9.53
C TYR A 72 4.19 -16.61 -8.76
N PRO A 73 5.43 -16.36 -8.30
CA PRO A 73 6.11 -17.24 -7.36
C PRO A 73 5.19 -17.56 -6.18
N GLU A 74 5.26 -18.80 -5.70
CA GLU A 74 4.32 -19.38 -4.74
C GLU A 74 4.07 -18.48 -3.51
N GLY A 75 5.13 -17.92 -2.92
CA GLY A 75 5.01 -17.00 -1.80
C GLY A 75 4.34 -15.67 -2.13
N GLU A 76 4.55 -15.14 -3.33
CA GLU A 76 3.88 -13.91 -3.78
C GLU A 76 2.40 -14.15 -4.09
N LEU A 77 2.06 -15.32 -4.64
CA LEU A 77 0.67 -15.71 -4.85
C LEU A 77 -0.06 -15.91 -3.52
N ALA A 78 0.54 -16.62 -2.56
CA ALA A 78 -0.03 -16.82 -1.23
C ALA A 78 -0.26 -15.47 -0.52
N ARG A 79 0.74 -14.58 -0.53
CA ARG A 79 0.63 -13.22 0.02
C ARG A 79 -0.58 -12.48 -0.58
N LEU A 80 -0.67 -12.44 -1.90
CA LEU A 80 -1.77 -11.76 -2.59
C LEU A 80 -3.14 -12.35 -2.23
N ILE A 81 -3.26 -13.68 -2.17
CA ILE A 81 -4.52 -14.34 -1.76
C ILE A 81 -4.92 -13.91 -0.36
N PHE A 82 -3.99 -13.87 0.60
CA PHE A 82 -4.28 -13.41 1.96
C PHE A 82 -4.71 -11.94 2.01
N HIS A 83 -4.10 -11.07 1.21
CA HIS A 83 -4.49 -9.65 1.10
C HIS A 83 -5.95 -9.52 0.66
N GLU A 84 -6.31 -10.13 -0.46
CA GLU A 84 -7.67 -9.99 -1.00
C GLU A 84 -8.71 -10.65 -0.11
N LEU A 85 -8.40 -11.79 0.53
CA LEU A 85 -9.29 -12.42 1.50
C LEU A 85 -9.46 -11.58 2.78
N ALA A 86 -8.44 -10.82 3.20
CA ALA A 86 -8.56 -9.95 4.36
C ALA A 86 -9.65 -8.90 4.17
N HIS A 87 -9.77 -8.33 2.97
CA HIS A 87 -10.83 -7.36 2.66
C HIS A 87 -12.25 -7.93 2.85
N GLN A 88 -12.43 -9.26 2.73
CA GLN A 88 -13.70 -9.92 3.00
C GLN A 88 -13.97 -10.11 4.50
N VAL A 89 -12.93 -10.10 5.33
CA VAL A 89 -13.03 -10.26 6.78
C VAL A 89 -13.49 -8.95 7.44
N ALA A 90 -12.89 -7.83 7.07
CA ALA A 90 -13.24 -6.52 7.62
C ALA A 90 -13.00 -5.42 6.58
N TYR A 91 -13.95 -4.49 6.51
CA TYR A 91 -13.86 -3.32 5.64
C TYR A 91 -14.50 -2.11 6.31
N ALA A 92 -13.71 -1.07 6.52
CA ALA A 92 -14.13 0.23 7.01
C ALA A 92 -14.51 1.15 5.84
N LYS A 93 -15.81 1.47 5.70
CA LYS A 93 -16.30 2.32 4.62
C LYS A 93 -15.58 3.68 4.60
N GLY A 94 -15.06 4.08 3.44
CA GLY A 94 -14.39 5.37 3.24
C GLY A 94 -13.01 5.53 3.92
N ASP A 95 -12.37 4.42 4.30
CA ASP A 95 -11.07 4.45 4.98
C ASP A 95 -10.04 3.55 4.31
N THR A 96 -9.59 3.96 3.11
CA THR A 96 -8.56 3.23 2.34
C THR A 96 -7.31 2.95 3.15
N LEU A 97 -6.86 3.89 3.99
CA LEU A 97 -5.65 3.70 4.81
C LEU A 97 -5.82 2.54 5.79
N PHE A 98 -6.96 2.46 6.49
CA PHE A 98 -7.25 1.34 7.40
C PHE A 98 -7.36 0.02 6.64
N ASN A 99 -8.13 -0.01 5.54
CA ASN A 99 -8.42 -1.25 4.81
C ASN A 99 -7.17 -1.85 4.17
N GLU A 100 -6.39 -1.05 3.45
CA GLU A 100 -5.20 -1.55 2.75
C GLU A 100 -4.08 -1.90 3.73
N SER A 101 -3.92 -1.14 4.81
CA SER A 101 -2.96 -1.50 5.87
C SER A 101 -3.37 -2.78 6.62
N PHE A 102 -4.66 -2.99 6.88
CA PHE A 102 -5.15 -4.23 7.47
C PHE A 102 -4.84 -5.44 6.58
N ALA A 103 -5.23 -5.35 5.30
CA ALA A 103 -4.96 -6.41 4.33
C ALA A 103 -3.46 -6.68 4.18
N THR A 104 -2.64 -5.61 4.18
CA THR A 104 -1.17 -5.69 4.14
C THR A 104 -0.58 -6.35 5.39
N SER A 105 -1.18 -6.17 6.56
CA SER A 105 -0.76 -6.89 7.78
C SER A 105 -1.13 -8.37 7.73
N VAL A 106 -2.34 -8.70 7.26
CA VAL A 106 -2.78 -10.09 7.13
C VAL A 106 -1.93 -10.86 6.12
N GLU A 107 -1.59 -10.25 4.98
CA GLU A 107 -0.72 -10.91 4.01
C GLU A 107 0.69 -11.17 4.55
N GLN A 108 1.25 -10.27 5.37
CA GLN A 108 2.60 -10.40 5.92
C GLN A 108 2.65 -11.45 7.03
N ILE A 109 1.63 -11.51 7.88
CA ILE A 109 1.53 -12.49 8.96
C ILE A 109 1.16 -13.85 8.37
N GLY A 110 0.05 -13.92 7.64
CA GLY A 110 -0.48 -15.14 7.05
C GLY A 110 0.46 -15.74 6.00
N GLY A 111 1.02 -14.93 5.12
CA GLY A 111 1.98 -15.38 4.10
C GLY A 111 3.24 -15.99 4.72
N ARG A 112 3.78 -15.36 5.77
CA ARG A 112 4.94 -15.90 6.50
C ARG A 112 4.62 -17.22 7.22
N MET A 113 3.47 -17.32 7.88
CA MET A 113 3.04 -18.56 8.55
C MET A 113 2.82 -19.69 7.53
N TRP A 114 2.16 -19.38 6.41
CA TRP A 114 1.90 -20.33 5.35
C TRP A 114 3.19 -20.84 4.70
N LEU A 115 4.13 -19.93 4.39
CA LEU A 115 5.44 -20.29 3.85
C LEU A 115 6.22 -21.20 4.80
N GLN A 116 6.13 -20.97 6.11
CA GLN A 116 6.80 -21.80 7.10
C GLN A 116 6.22 -23.22 7.17
N GLN A 117 4.91 -23.36 7.01
CA GLN A 117 4.19 -24.64 7.19
C GLN A 117 4.09 -25.46 5.90
N HIS A 118 4.00 -24.81 4.74
CA HIS A 118 3.60 -25.46 3.49
C HIS A 118 4.61 -25.34 2.37
N ALA A 119 5.42 -24.28 2.32
CA ALA A 119 6.31 -24.05 1.20
C ALA A 119 7.64 -24.80 1.35
N ASP A 120 8.21 -25.21 0.21
CA ASP A 120 9.52 -25.83 0.18
C ASP A 120 10.66 -24.84 0.49
N ALA A 121 11.89 -25.33 0.60
CA ALA A 121 13.05 -24.47 0.90
C ALA A 121 13.30 -23.42 -0.21
N LYS A 122 13.04 -23.77 -1.47
CA LYS A 122 13.30 -22.91 -2.63
C LYS A 122 12.30 -21.75 -2.66
N ALA A 123 11.01 -22.02 -2.49
CA ALA A 123 9.95 -21.03 -2.43
C ALA A 123 10.16 -20.06 -1.25
N ARG A 124 10.62 -20.56 -0.09
CA ARG A 124 10.98 -19.72 1.06
C ARG A 124 12.17 -18.80 0.76
N GLU A 125 13.22 -19.32 0.12
CA GLU A 125 14.39 -18.51 -0.26
C GLU A 125 14.03 -17.45 -1.31
N GLU A 126 13.27 -17.84 -2.34
CA GLU A 126 12.79 -16.92 -3.38
C GLU A 126 11.95 -15.79 -2.77
N TYR A 127 10.98 -16.13 -1.90
CA TYR A 127 10.18 -15.14 -1.20
C TYR A 127 11.03 -14.23 -0.32
N ALA A 128 11.99 -14.77 0.44
CA ALA A 128 12.87 -13.97 1.29
C ALA A 128 13.66 -12.91 0.51
N ARG A 129 14.09 -13.23 -0.72
CA ARG A 129 14.75 -12.27 -1.63
C ARG A 129 13.79 -11.17 -2.11
N TYR A 130 12.56 -11.53 -2.49
CA TYR A 130 11.54 -10.56 -2.89
C TYR A 130 11.15 -9.64 -1.72
N ASP A 131 10.89 -10.22 -0.55
CA ASP A 131 10.49 -9.48 0.64
C ASP A 131 11.63 -8.58 1.16
N GLY A 132 12.89 -9.03 1.07
CA GLY A 132 14.06 -8.19 1.34
C GLY A 132 14.05 -6.90 0.54
N ARG A 133 13.90 -7.00 -0.79
CA ARG A 133 13.80 -5.83 -1.68
C ARG A 133 12.59 -4.96 -1.36
N ARG A 134 11.43 -5.56 -1.05
CA ARG A 134 10.21 -4.83 -0.67
C ARG A 134 10.42 -4.01 0.61
N ARG A 135 11.09 -4.57 1.62
CA ARG A 135 11.39 -3.86 2.87
C ARG A 135 12.34 -2.68 2.63
N GLU A 136 13.38 -2.87 1.81
CA GLU A 136 14.33 -1.79 1.47
C GLU A 136 13.67 -0.70 0.61
N PHE A 137 12.84 -1.08 -0.37
CA PHE A 137 11.99 -0.16 -1.14
C PHE A 137 11.09 0.67 -0.23
N ARG A 138 10.40 0.01 0.72
CA ARG A 138 9.53 0.69 1.70
C ARG A 138 10.33 1.64 2.58
N ALA A 139 11.48 1.23 3.09
CA ALA A 139 12.33 2.08 3.93
C ALA A 139 12.80 3.33 3.18
N LEU A 140 13.27 3.17 1.94
CA LEU A 140 13.72 4.28 1.09
C LEU A 140 12.58 5.25 0.80
N THR A 141 11.44 4.75 0.35
CA THR A 141 10.28 5.58 0.00
C THR A 141 9.67 6.26 1.22
N TRP A 142 9.63 5.60 2.39
CA TRP A 142 9.17 6.21 3.64
C TRP A 142 10.05 7.36 4.08
N ARG A 143 11.38 7.20 4.00
CA ARG A 143 12.34 8.27 4.30
C ARG A 143 12.07 9.52 3.45
N TYR A 144 11.90 9.36 2.15
CA TYR A 144 11.63 10.50 1.25
C TYR A 144 10.24 11.08 1.41
N ARG A 145 9.23 10.25 1.68
CA ARG A 145 7.89 10.73 2.03
C ARG A 145 7.95 11.69 3.22
N GLY A 146 8.63 11.31 4.31
CA GLY A 146 8.79 12.17 5.48
C GLY A 146 9.50 13.48 5.18
N ARG A 147 10.54 13.46 4.35
CA ARG A 147 11.26 14.67 3.89
C ARG A 147 10.35 15.59 3.06
N LEU A 148 9.55 15.03 2.15
CA LEU A 148 8.59 15.78 1.35
C LEU A 148 7.47 16.38 2.22
N GLU A 149 6.96 15.62 3.19
CA GLU A 149 5.92 16.10 4.11
C GLU A 149 6.44 17.27 4.97
N ALA A 150 7.65 17.15 5.51
CA ALA A 150 8.29 18.23 6.26
C ALA A 150 8.51 19.47 5.38
N LEU A 151 8.95 19.27 4.13
CA LEU A 151 9.12 20.36 3.18
C LEU A 151 7.80 21.09 2.90
N TYR A 152 6.71 20.36 2.66
CA TYR A 152 5.42 20.95 2.32
C TYR A 152 4.78 21.70 3.49
N ARG A 153 4.97 21.19 4.73
CA ARG A 153 4.53 21.87 5.96
C ARG A 153 5.42 23.05 6.37
N GLY A 154 6.63 23.15 5.84
CA GLY A 154 7.59 24.19 6.19
C GLY A 154 7.14 25.61 5.77
N PRO A 155 7.79 26.65 6.32
CA PRO A 155 7.42 28.05 6.07
C PRO A 155 7.97 28.62 4.76
N ALA A 156 8.74 27.85 3.99
CA ALA A 156 9.33 28.28 2.73
C ALA A 156 8.26 28.69 1.70
N SER A 157 8.63 29.55 0.76
CA SER A 157 7.74 29.94 -0.34
C SER A 157 7.41 28.73 -1.22
N ASP A 158 6.29 28.78 -1.95
CA ASP A 158 5.94 27.69 -2.88
C ASP A 158 6.99 27.51 -3.98
N ALA A 159 7.67 28.58 -4.40
CA ALA A 159 8.78 28.49 -5.36
C ALA A 159 9.95 27.68 -4.78
N ASP A 160 10.39 28.02 -3.57
CA ASP A 160 11.47 27.30 -2.89
C ASP A 160 11.10 25.84 -2.61
N LYS A 161 9.83 25.57 -2.27
CA LYS A 161 9.32 24.21 -2.09
C LYS A 161 9.37 23.39 -3.37
N ARG A 162 9.05 23.98 -4.54
CA ARG A 162 9.17 23.28 -5.83
C ARG A 162 10.62 22.92 -6.14
N ASP A 163 11.55 23.84 -5.93
CA ASP A 163 12.98 23.60 -6.16
C ASP A 163 13.54 22.53 -5.21
N ALA A 164 13.19 22.61 -3.93
CA ALA A 164 13.58 21.61 -2.94
C ALA A 164 12.96 20.24 -3.22
N LYS A 165 11.70 20.19 -3.66
CA LYS A 165 11.04 18.95 -4.09
C LYS A 165 11.79 18.32 -5.25
N ALA A 166 12.15 19.08 -6.28
CA ALA A 166 12.89 18.57 -7.43
C ALA A 166 14.22 17.93 -7.01
N LYS A 167 14.94 18.56 -6.07
CA LYS A 167 16.18 18.01 -5.48
C LYS A 167 15.91 16.70 -4.73
N LEU A 168 14.91 16.65 -3.85
CA LEU A 168 14.54 15.43 -3.14
C LEU A 168 14.18 14.28 -4.09
N MET A 169 13.46 14.57 -5.18
CA MET A 169 13.10 13.57 -6.19
C MET A 169 14.31 13.09 -7.01
N ALA A 170 15.32 13.94 -7.23
CA ALA A 170 16.57 13.53 -7.87
C ALA A 170 17.42 12.66 -6.92
N GLU A 171 17.54 13.05 -5.66
CA GLU A 171 18.24 12.28 -4.63
C GLU A 171 17.60 10.90 -4.42
N LEU A 172 16.26 10.81 -4.38
CA LEU A 172 15.53 9.54 -4.32
C LEU A 172 15.97 8.57 -5.41
N ARG A 173 16.10 9.06 -6.65
CA ARG A 173 16.48 8.24 -7.81
C ARG A 173 17.95 7.83 -7.71
N ALA A 174 18.83 8.69 -7.23
CA ALA A 174 20.23 8.36 -7.02
C ALA A 174 20.43 7.31 -5.90
N ASP A 175 19.70 7.46 -4.79
CA ASP A 175 19.70 6.49 -3.69
C ASP A 175 19.16 5.13 -4.14
N TYR A 176 18.14 5.14 -5.01
CA TYR A 176 17.61 3.94 -5.63
C TYR A 176 18.65 3.23 -6.51
N GLU A 177 19.34 3.95 -7.40
CA GLU A 177 20.38 3.37 -8.25
C GLU A 177 21.52 2.78 -7.41
N THR A 178 21.88 3.43 -6.30
CA THR A 178 22.85 2.91 -5.33
C THR A 178 22.36 1.59 -4.73
N LEU A 179 21.13 1.58 -4.19
CA LEU A 179 20.53 0.38 -3.59
C LEU A 179 20.45 -0.79 -4.58
N LYS A 180 20.07 -0.50 -5.83
CA LYS A 180 20.01 -1.48 -6.92
C LYS A 180 21.37 -2.10 -7.20
N ALA A 181 22.42 -1.27 -7.24
CA ALA A 181 23.78 -1.71 -7.53
C ALA A 181 24.41 -2.49 -6.37
N THR A 182 24.16 -2.10 -5.12
CA THR A 182 24.85 -2.67 -3.95
C THR A 182 24.14 -3.87 -3.33
N SER A 183 22.81 -3.80 -3.21
CA SER A 183 22.04 -4.77 -2.41
C SER A 183 21.20 -5.71 -3.26
N TRP A 184 20.79 -5.28 -4.46
CA TRP A 184 19.81 -6.02 -5.26
C TRP A 184 20.39 -6.79 -6.44
N GLY A 185 21.71 -6.71 -6.65
CA GLY A 185 22.38 -7.38 -7.76
C GLY A 185 21.87 -6.92 -9.14
N GLY A 186 21.49 -5.64 -9.26
CA GLY A 186 20.99 -5.07 -10.52
C GLY A 186 19.51 -5.35 -10.82
N TYR A 187 18.72 -5.85 -9.86
CA TYR A 187 17.28 -6.07 -10.07
C TYR A 187 16.53 -4.78 -10.47
N THR A 188 15.85 -4.80 -11.61
CA THR A 188 15.21 -3.63 -12.24
C THR A 188 13.71 -3.52 -12.01
N GLY A 189 13.11 -4.39 -11.18
CA GLY A 189 11.65 -4.49 -11.04
C GLY A 189 10.96 -3.23 -10.49
N TYR A 190 11.72 -2.29 -9.91
CA TYR A 190 11.20 -1.00 -9.43
C TYR A 190 11.62 0.19 -10.32
N ASP A 191 12.35 -0.02 -11.42
CA ASP A 191 12.91 1.06 -12.25
C ASP A 191 11.80 2.00 -12.77
N GLU A 192 10.73 1.44 -13.33
CA GLU A 192 9.60 2.24 -13.83
C GLU A 192 8.87 2.98 -12.71
N TRP A 193 8.85 2.44 -11.49
CA TRP A 193 8.26 3.15 -10.34
C TRP A 193 9.10 4.38 -9.99
N PHE A 194 10.42 4.25 -9.83
CA PHE A 194 11.30 5.36 -9.45
C PHE A 194 11.44 6.42 -10.55
N LYS A 195 11.41 5.99 -11.81
CA LYS A 195 11.37 6.89 -12.97
C LYS A 195 10.17 7.82 -12.91
N ASN A 196 8.98 7.25 -12.68
CA ASN A 196 7.71 7.97 -12.73
C ASN A 196 7.20 8.48 -11.36
N ALA A 197 7.96 8.25 -10.29
CA ALA A 197 7.56 8.63 -8.94
C ALA A 197 7.22 10.13 -8.83
N ASN A 198 6.10 10.43 -8.16
CA ASN A 198 5.63 11.78 -7.85
C ASN A 198 4.82 11.76 -6.53
N ASN A 199 4.17 12.86 -6.15
CA ASN A 199 3.39 12.91 -4.91
C ASN A 199 2.26 11.87 -4.87
N ALA A 200 1.62 11.58 -6.00
CA ALA A 200 0.58 10.56 -6.07
C ALA A 200 1.14 9.17 -5.74
N SER A 201 2.34 8.85 -6.23
CA SER A 201 3.05 7.60 -5.87
C SER A 201 3.26 7.46 -4.36
N PHE A 202 3.72 8.53 -3.70
CA PHE A 202 3.92 8.55 -2.25
C PHE A 202 2.61 8.56 -1.44
N GLY A 203 1.56 9.18 -1.97
CA GLY A 203 0.23 9.15 -1.37
C GLY A 203 -0.34 7.74 -1.34
N VAL A 204 -0.25 7.02 -2.46
CA VAL A 204 -0.71 5.63 -2.56
C VAL A 204 0.10 4.72 -1.63
N LEU A 205 1.43 4.79 -1.64
CA LEU A 205 2.26 3.94 -0.78
C LEU A 205 1.93 4.06 0.72
N ALA A 206 1.59 5.27 1.17
CA ALA A 206 1.20 5.49 2.57
C ALA A 206 -0.08 4.75 2.93
N ALA A 207 -1.06 4.72 2.03
CA ALA A 207 -2.32 4.02 2.26
C ALA A 207 -2.14 2.52 2.56
N TYR A 208 -1.12 1.88 1.99
CA TYR A 208 -0.84 0.45 2.19
C TYR A 208 0.02 0.13 3.42
N SER A 209 0.79 1.09 3.93
CA SER A 209 1.88 0.76 4.87
C SER A 209 1.86 1.52 6.19
N GLU A 210 1.15 2.63 6.29
CA GLU A 210 1.26 3.52 7.45
C GLU A 210 0.69 2.89 8.73
N LEU A 211 -0.40 2.11 8.67
CA LEU A 211 -0.98 1.47 9.87
C LEU A 211 -0.53 0.01 10.07
N VAL A 212 0.32 -0.53 9.20
CA VAL A 212 0.79 -1.93 9.29
C VAL A 212 1.42 -2.23 10.66
N PRO A 213 2.32 -1.38 11.21
CA PRO A 213 2.90 -1.63 12.53
C PRO A 213 1.85 -1.64 13.65
N ASP A 214 0.76 -0.87 13.53
CA ASP A 214 -0.30 -0.83 14.52
C ASP A 214 -1.11 -2.14 14.50
N PHE A 215 -1.43 -2.66 13.32
CA PHE A 215 -2.09 -3.97 13.18
C PHE A 215 -1.20 -5.14 13.59
N GLU A 216 0.10 -5.09 13.35
CA GLU A 216 1.03 -6.13 13.85
C GLU A 216 1.05 -6.15 15.38
N ARG A 217 1.09 -4.99 16.04
CA ARG A 217 0.96 -4.91 17.52
C ARG A 217 -0.39 -5.40 18.01
N LEU A 218 -1.46 -5.10 17.27
CA LEU A 218 -2.80 -5.61 17.58
C LEU A 218 -2.84 -7.14 17.54
N PHE A 219 -2.25 -7.77 16.52
CA PHE A 219 -2.18 -9.23 16.42
C PHE A 219 -1.41 -9.88 17.57
N GLU A 220 -0.27 -9.30 17.95
CA GLU A 220 0.51 -9.75 19.11
C GLU A 220 -0.31 -9.70 20.41
N ARG A 221 -1.02 -8.58 20.64
CA ARG A 221 -1.89 -8.39 21.82
C ARG A 221 -3.03 -9.39 21.88
N GLU A 222 -3.61 -9.72 20.74
CA GLU A 222 -4.66 -10.73 20.66
C GLU A 222 -4.12 -12.17 20.80
N GLY A 223 -2.86 -12.33 21.19
CA GLY A 223 -2.23 -13.61 21.47
C GLY A 223 -1.81 -14.37 20.22
N ARG A 224 -1.58 -13.65 19.10
CA ARG A 224 -1.32 -14.23 17.78
C ARG A 224 -2.46 -15.15 17.30
N ASP A 225 -3.67 -14.88 17.75
CA ASP A 225 -4.89 -15.61 17.38
C ASP A 225 -5.67 -14.83 16.32
N PHE A 226 -5.81 -15.41 15.13
CA PHE A 226 -6.51 -14.75 14.01
C PHE A 226 -8.00 -14.52 14.29
N ALA A 227 -8.68 -15.40 15.04
CA ALA A 227 -10.10 -15.23 15.33
C ALA A 227 -10.32 -14.02 16.24
N ARG A 228 -9.49 -13.87 17.29
CA ARG A 228 -9.51 -12.70 18.18
C ARG A 228 -9.09 -11.42 17.46
N PHE A 229 -8.00 -11.48 16.70
CA PHE A 229 -7.52 -10.37 15.89
C PHE A 229 -8.60 -9.87 14.92
N TYR A 230 -9.24 -10.77 14.16
CA TYR A 230 -10.31 -10.39 13.24
C TYR A 230 -11.56 -9.86 13.93
N ALA A 231 -11.93 -10.39 15.10
CA ALA A 231 -13.04 -9.85 15.88
C ALA A 231 -12.77 -8.39 16.29
N GLU A 232 -11.55 -8.09 16.73
CA GLU A 232 -11.15 -6.75 17.13
C GLU A 232 -11.03 -5.79 15.94
N VAL A 233 -10.48 -6.23 14.80
CA VAL A 233 -10.46 -5.42 13.57
C VAL A 233 -11.87 -5.09 13.09
N LYS A 234 -12.82 -6.05 13.14
CA LYS A 234 -14.23 -5.78 12.81
C LYS A 234 -14.87 -4.75 13.74
N ARG A 235 -14.57 -4.81 15.04
CA ARG A 235 -15.02 -3.80 16.01
C ARG A 235 -14.47 -2.42 15.65
N LEU A 236 -13.17 -2.32 15.36
CA LEU A 236 -12.52 -1.07 14.93
C LEU A 236 -13.12 -0.54 13.62
N ALA A 237 -13.40 -1.40 12.65
CA ALA A 237 -14.00 -1.01 11.37
C ALA A 237 -15.38 -0.35 11.54
N ALA A 238 -16.14 -0.71 12.58
CA ALA A 238 -17.44 -0.13 12.88
C ALA A 238 -17.38 1.26 13.56
N LEU A 239 -16.22 1.66 14.10
CA LEU A 239 -16.05 2.97 14.76
C LEU A 239 -16.01 4.12 13.75
N PRO A 240 -16.36 5.37 14.17
CA PRO A 240 -16.03 6.58 13.42
C PRO A 240 -14.53 6.64 13.08
N LYS A 241 -14.18 7.22 11.92
CA LYS A 241 -12.80 7.16 11.38
C LYS A 241 -11.73 7.64 12.36
N ASP A 242 -11.95 8.79 12.99
CA ASP A 242 -10.96 9.38 13.90
C ASP A 242 -10.81 8.53 15.17
N GLU A 243 -11.92 8.02 15.71
CA GLU A 243 -11.92 7.12 16.87
C GLU A 243 -11.27 5.77 16.54
N ARG A 244 -11.52 5.22 15.34
CA ARG A 244 -10.88 4.01 14.83
C ARG A 244 -9.36 4.15 14.81
N HIS A 245 -8.87 5.24 14.21
CA HIS A 245 -7.43 5.47 14.08
C HIS A 245 -6.79 5.74 15.45
N ALA A 246 -7.45 6.55 16.29
CA ALA A 246 -6.99 6.79 17.65
C ALA A 246 -6.92 5.47 18.44
N THR A 247 -7.97 4.64 18.40
CA THR A 247 -8.00 3.36 19.12
C THR A 247 -6.95 2.37 18.59
N LEU A 248 -6.74 2.30 17.28
CA LEU A 248 -5.70 1.44 16.71
C LEU A 248 -4.29 1.89 17.14
N LYS A 249 -4.03 3.21 17.19
CA LYS A 249 -2.71 3.78 17.52
C LYS A 249 -2.43 3.87 19.02
N ALA A 250 -3.44 4.18 19.84
CA ALA A 250 -3.31 4.54 21.25
C ALA A 250 -3.10 3.36 22.19
N ASN A 251 -2.97 2.14 21.68
CA ASN A 251 -2.91 0.94 22.50
C ASN A 251 -1.48 0.38 22.55
N PRO A 252 -0.58 0.90 23.41
CA PRO A 252 0.71 0.27 23.68
C PRO A 252 0.50 -1.07 24.40
N VAL A 253 1.47 -1.97 24.23
CA VAL A 253 1.52 -3.26 24.94
C VAL A 253 1.52 -2.96 26.44
N SER A 254 0.53 -3.45 27.17
CA SER A 254 0.63 -3.58 28.63
C SER A 254 1.77 -4.54 28.91
N GLU A 255 2.86 -4.02 29.46
CA GLU A 255 4.02 -4.77 29.98
C GLU A 255 3.62 -5.88 30.95
#